data_AF-A0A081S4F1-F1
#
_entry.id   AF-A0A081S4F1-F1
#
_cell.length_a   1.000
_cell.length_b   1.000
_cell.length_c   1.000
_cell.angle_alpha   90.00
_cell.angle_beta   90.00
_cell.angle_gamma   90.00
#
_symmetry.space_group_name_H-M   'P 1'
#
loop_
_entity.id
_entity.type
_entity.pdbx_description
1 polymer ?
#
loop_
_entity_poly.entity_id
_entity_poly.type
_entity_poly.pdbx_seq_one_letter_code
_entity_poly.pdbx_strand_id
1 'polypeptide(L)'
;MSQNISKKSRFFSFWWMGLGVILLLIMALYYSNIVFGIENFSNYISLPLYMIIPGALVLLGIGALIRSSKISELSRTSLIFLVISFSCSLAAEQTWNLYEHVLDIDPYPSIADFFYLSAPIAMFISLIFFFKTHT
;
A
#
# COMPACT_ATOMS: atom_id res chain seq x y z
N MET A 1 -1.50 12.46 -36.18
CA MET A 1 -0.16 12.23 -35.60
C MET A 1 0.16 13.11 -34.37
N SER A 2 -0.11 14.43 -34.41
CA SER A 2 0.21 15.38 -33.32
C SER A 2 -0.49 15.13 -31.96
N GLN A 3 -1.76 14.69 -31.95
CA GLN A 3 -2.50 14.48 -30.70
C GLN A 3 -1.95 13.35 -29.81
N ASN A 4 -1.36 12.30 -30.40
CA ASN A 4 -0.78 11.18 -29.65
C ASN A 4 0.51 11.56 -28.91
N ILE A 5 1.29 12.49 -29.46
CA ILE A 5 2.53 12.98 -28.83
C ILE A 5 2.20 13.83 -27.59
N SER A 6 1.15 14.66 -27.64
CA SER A 6 0.74 15.48 -26.48
C SER A 6 0.16 14.67 -25.32
N LYS A 7 -0.54 13.56 -25.61
CA LYS A 7 -1.08 12.65 -24.57
C LYS A 7 0.05 11.86 -23.89
N LYS A 8 1.02 11.37 -24.67
CA LYS A 8 2.19 10.65 -24.14
C LYS A 8 3.06 11.55 -23.26
N SER A 9 3.28 12.80 -23.66
CA SER A 9 4.02 13.81 -22.87
C SER A 9 3.34 14.12 -21.52
N ARG A 10 2.02 14.29 -21.50
CA ARG A 10 1.25 14.52 -20.25
C ARG A 10 1.28 13.32 -19.31
N PHE A 11 1.16 12.11 -19.84
CA PHE A 11 1.30 10.87 -19.05
C PHE A 11 2.68 10.79 -18.39
N PHE A 12 3.76 10.98 -19.16
CA PHE A 12 5.12 10.99 -18.61
C PHE A 12 5.32 12.08 -17.54
N SER A 13 4.81 13.29 -17.77
CA SER A 13 4.90 14.38 -16.80
C SER A 13 4.20 14.05 -15.49
N PHE A 14 3.04 13.37 -15.54
CA PHE A 14 2.31 12.93 -14.35
C PHE A 14 3.14 11.93 -13.52
N TRP A 15 3.75 10.93 -14.18
CA TRP A 15 4.60 9.95 -13.49
C TRP A 15 5.85 10.59 -12.88
N TRP A 16 6.50 11.51 -13.58
CA TRP A 16 7.66 12.23 -13.05
C TRP A 16 7.31 13.11 -11.85
N MET A 17 6.17 13.81 -11.89
CA MET A 17 5.68 14.55 -10.73
C MET A 17 5.39 13.61 -9.56
N GLY A 18 4.70 12.49 -9.80
CA GLY A 18 4.42 11.50 -8.77
C GLY A 18 5.70 10.94 -8.13
N LEU A 19 6.68 10.56 -8.94
CA LEU A 19 7.99 10.12 -8.48
C LEU A 19 8.70 11.21 -7.67
N GLY A 20 8.69 12.45 -8.14
CA GLY A 20 9.28 13.58 -7.42
C GLY A 20 8.64 13.80 -6.04
N VAL A 21 7.32 13.70 -5.95
CA VAL A 21 6.59 13.79 -4.67
C VAL A 21 6.98 12.64 -3.73
N ILE A 22 7.05 11.41 -4.24
CA ILE A 22 7.45 10.24 -3.44
C ILE A 22 8.87 10.40 -2.92
N LEU A 23 9.83 10.79 -3.76
CA LEU A 23 11.22 11.00 -3.35
C LEU A 23 11.34 12.11 -2.30
N LEU A 24 10.61 13.22 -2.49
CA LEU A 24 10.59 14.32 -1.52
C LEU A 24 10.03 13.85 -0.17
N LEU A 25 8.99 13.02 -0.18
CA LEU A 25 8.39 12.47 1.04
C LEU A 25 9.35 11.51 1.75
N ILE A 26 10.05 10.64 1.02
CA ILE A 26 11.10 9.76 1.58
C ILE A 26 12.22 10.60 2.19
N MET A 27 12.67 11.63 1.50
CA MET A 27 13.72 12.53 2.00
C MET A 27 13.28 13.26 3.27
N ALA A 28 12.03 13.72 3.32
CA ALA A 28 11.46 14.36 4.51
C ALA A 28 11.39 13.41 5.70
N LEU A 29 10.94 12.16 5.49
CA LEU A 29 10.92 11.13 6.53
C LEU A 29 12.34 10.82 7.03
N TYR A 30 13.30 10.64 6.11
CA TYR A 30 14.69 10.39 6.47
C TYR A 30 15.30 11.54 7.29
N TYR A 31 15.07 12.78 6.87
CA TYR A 31 15.54 13.95 7.62
C TYR A 31 14.88 14.05 9.00
N SER A 32 13.58 13.77 9.10
CA SER A 32 12.87 13.77 10.38
C SER A 32 13.43 12.73 11.36
N ASN A 33 13.81 11.54 10.88
CA ASN A 33 14.48 10.54 11.71
C ASN A 33 15.81 11.05 12.29
N ILE A 34 16.61 11.75 11.47
CA ILE A 34 17.88 12.34 11.93
C ILE A 34 17.63 13.42 13.01
N VAL A 35 16.59 14.26 12.84
CA VAL A 35 16.32 15.38 13.75
C VAL A 35 15.69 14.94 15.06
N PHE A 36 14.70 14.05 15.03
CA PHE A 36 13.94 13.63 16.21
C PHE A 36 14.59 12.47 16.96
N GLY A 37 15.51 11.74 16.32
CA GLY A 37 16.07 10.50 16.83
C GLY A 37 15.14 9.31 16.59
N ILE A 38 15.74 8.11 16.53
CA ILE A 38 15.07 6.87 16.10
C ILE A 38 13.85 6.53 16.98
N GLU A 39 13.97 6.66 18.31
CA GLU A 39 12.88 6.31 19.22
C GLU A 39 11.64 7.21 19.04
N ASN A 40 11.84 8.53 18.99
CA ASN A 40 10.75 9.48 18.78
C ASN A 40 10.15 9.37 17.38
N PHE A 41 11.00 9.18 16.35
CA PHE A 41 10.53 8.95 14.99
C PHE A 41 9.67 7.68 14.92
N SER A 42 10.12 6.60 15.56
CA SER A 42 9.37 5.34 15.60
C SER A 42 7.98 5.55 16.24
N ASN A 43 7.95 6.09 17.45
CA ASN A 43 6.73 6.20 18.24
C ASN A 43 5.72 7.22 17.67
N TYR A 44 6.19 8.36 17.17
CA TYR A 44 5.31 9.47 16.77
C TYR A 44 5.03 9.56 15.27
N ILE A 45 5.88 8.98 14.42
CA ILE A 45 5.77 9.09 12.96
C ILE A 45 5.55 7.71 12.35
N SER A 46 6.47 6.78 12.60
CA SER A 46 6.47 5.46 11.99
C SER A 46 5.21 4.66 12.34
N LEU A 47 4.95 4.48 13.63
CA LEU A 47 3.87 3.65 14.14
C LEU A 47 2.48 4.13 13.67
N PRO A 48 2.13 5.44 13.75
CA PRO A 48 0.89 5.93 13.15
C PRO A 48 0.81 5.72 11.63
N LEU A 49 1.91 5.90 10.89
CA LEU A 49 1.91 5.71 9.43
C LEU A 49 1.68 4.25 9.04
N TYR A 50 2.31 3.30 9.74
CA TYR A 50 2.10 1.87 9.55
C TYR A 50 0.67 1.43 9.89
N MET A 51 -0.08 2.19 10.70
CA MET A 51 -1.51 1.96 10.91
C MET A 51 -2.38 2.62 9.82
N ILE A 52 -2.12 3.88 9.50
CA ILE A 52 -2.96 4.70 8.61
C ILE A 52 -2.87 4.22 7.16
N ILE A 53 -1.67 3.94 6.65
CA ILE A 53 -1.46 3.60 5.24
C ILE A 53 -2.21 2.32 4.85
N PRO A 54 -1.98 1.15 5.48
CA PRO A 54 -2.70 -0.07 5.09
C PRO A 54 -4.20 0.04 5.38
N GLY A 55 -4.61 0.74 6.44
CA GLY A 55 -6.02 0.98 6.73
C GLY A 55 -6.71 1.78 5.61
N ALA A 56 -6.08 2.85 5.14
CA ALA A 56 -6.58 3.64 4.03
C ALA A 56 -6.66 2.82 2.73
N LEU A 57 -5.66 1.97 2.45
CA LEU A 57 -5.67 1.09 1.27
C LEU A 57 -6.82 0.08 1.31
N VAL A 58 -7.12 -0.52 2.46
CA VAL A 58 -8.29 -1.40 2.63
C VAL A 58 -9.59 -0.63 2.35
N LEU A 59 -9.77 0.55 2.92
CA LEU A 59 -10.97 1.37 2.71
C LEU A 59 -11.14 1.77 1.25
N LEU A 60 -10.07 2.22 0.59
CA LEU A 60 -10.08 2.56 -0.83
C LEU A 60 -10.38 1.33 -1.69
N GLY A 61 -9.79 0.18 -1.38
CA GLY A 61 -10.03 -1.08 -2.07
C GLY A 61 -11.47 -1.55 -1.96
N ILE A 62 -12.06 -1.50 -0.75
CA ILE A 62 -13.48 -1.80 -0.52
C ILE A 62 -14.35 -0.82 -1.30
N GLY A 63 -14.03 0.48 -1.27
CA GLY A 63 -14.75 1.50 -2.04
C GLY A 63 -14.73 1.23 -3.54
N ALA A 64 -13.57 0.83 -4.09
CA ALA A 64 -13.42 0.42 -5.48
C ALA A 64 -14.23 -0.85 -5.80
N LEU A 65 -14.22 -1.84 -4.91
CA LEU A 65 -14.98 -3.08 -5.06
C LEU A 65 -16.50 -2.85 -5.06
N ILE A 66 -17.01 -1.99 -4.17
CA ILE A 66 -18.44 -1.62 -4.14
C ILE A 66 -18.86 -0.92 -5.44
N ARG A 67 -17.97 -0.10 -6.00
CA ARG A 67 -18.21 0.64 -7.24
C ARG A 67 -17.82 -0.13 -8.50
N SER A 68 -17.39 -1.38 -8.39
CA SER A 68 -16.83 -2.13 -9.52
C SER A 68 -17.82 -2.32 -10.66
N SER A 69 -19.12 -2.36 -10.38
CA SER A 69 -20.17 -2.43 -11.41
C SER A 69 -20.22 -1.20 -12.33
N LYS A 70 -19.67 -0.06 -11.90
CA LYS A 70 -19.57 1.18 -12.67
C LYS A 70 -18.22 1.34 -13.37
N ILE A 71 -17.23 0.51 -13.05
CA ILE A 71 -15.86 0.60 -13.58
C ILE A 71 -15.61 -0.66 -14.42
N SER A 72 -16.01 -0.61 -15.69
CA SER A 72 -15.90 -1.74 -16.62
C SER A 72 -14.44 -2.17 -16.90
N GLU A 73 -13.48 -1.30 -16.60
CA GLU A 73 -12.05 -1.55 -16.79
C GLU A 73 -11.43 -2.37 -15.66
N LEU A 74 -12.09 -2.59 -14.52
CA LEU A 74 -11.49 -3.34 -13.41
C LEU A 74 -12.23 -4.64 -13.17
N SER A 75 -11.52 -5.75 -13.29
CA SER A 75 -12.09 -7.06 -12.98
C SER A 75 -12.43 -7.15 -11.49
N ARG A 76 -13.67 -7.53 -11.19
CA ARG A 76 -14.14 -7.67 -9.80
C ARG A 76 -13.30 -8.68 -9.02
N THR A 77 -12.91 -9.76 -9.68
CA THR A 77 -12.03 -10.79 -9.09
C THR A 77 -10.67 -10.23 -8.72
N SER A 78 -10.06 -9.42 -9.60
CA SER A 78 -8.80 -8.72 -9.30
C SER A 78 -8.93 -7.82 -8.08
N LEU A 79 -10.01 -7.03 -7.99
CA LEU A 79 -10.27 -6.16 -6.85
C LEU A 79 -10.46 -6.92 -5.54
N ILE A 80 -11.13 -8.09 -5.55
CA ILE A 80 -11.27 -8.92 -4.36
C ILE A 80 -9.90 -9.34 -3.81
N PHE A 81 -9.03 -9.87 -4.67
CA PHE A 81 -7.67 -10.27 -4.26
C PHE A 81 -6.82 -9.07 -3.81
N LEU A 82 -7.04 -7.89 -4.40
CA LEU A 82 -6.36 -6.67 -3.96
C LEU A 82 -6.78 -6.26 -2.54
N VAL A 83 -8.08 -6.30 -2.24
CA VAL A 83 -8.60 -6.03 -0.89
C VAL A 83 -8.07 -7.05 0.11
N ILE A 84 -8.02 -8.34 -0.27
CA ILE A 84 -7.42 -9.38 0.58
C ILE A 84 -5.96 -9.06 0.87
N SER A 85 -5.18 -8.68 -0.14
CA SER A 85 -3.77 -8.29 0.04
C SER A 85 -3.61 -7.13 1.03
N PHE A 86 -4.37 -6.05 0.86
CA PHE A 86 -4.32 -4.92 1.79
C PHE A 86 -4.81 -5.29 3.19
N SER A 87 -5.79 -6.18 3.29
CA SER A 87 -6.29 -6.68 4.58
C SER A 87 -5.24 -7.53 5.29
N CYS A 88 -4.50 -8.37 4.57
CA CYS A 88 -3.35 -9.09 5.12
C CYS A 88 -2.26 -8.11 5.58
N SER A 89 -1.92 -7.10 4.78
CA SER A 89 -0.94 -6.08 5.19
C SER A 89 -1.39 -5.35 6.46
N LEU A 90 -2.67 -4.96 6.56
CA LEU A 90 -3.21 -4.34 7.76
C LEU A 90 -3.14 -5.30 8.97
N ALA A 91 -3.53 -6.56 8.79
CA ALA A 91 -3.49 -7.56 9.85
C ALA A 91 -2.06 -7.84 10.34
N ALA A 92 -1.08 -7.84 9.43
CA ALA A 92 0.34 -7.95 9.78
C ALA A 92 0.76 -6.79 10.69
N GLU A 93 0.51 -5.55 10.27
CA GLU A 93 0.85 -4.35 11.05
C GLU A 93 0.14 -4.32 12.40
N GLN A 94 -1.16 -4.68 12.46
CA GLN A 94 -1.87 -4.70 13.74
C GLN A 94 -1.34 -5.79 14.68
N THR A 95 -0.99 -6.97 14.15
CA THR A 95 -0.44 -8.07 14.95
C THR A 95 0.95 -7.71 15.47
N TRP A 96 1.80 -7.16 14.61
CA TRP A 96 3.15 -6.72 14.95
C TRP A 96 3.12 -5.66 16.05
N ASN A 97 2.34 -4.59 15.84
CA ASN A 97 2.22 -3.49 16.80
C ASN A 97 1.62 -3.95 18.14
N LEU A 98 0.67 -4.90 18.13
CA LEU A 98 0.13 -5.48 19.36
C LEU A 98 1.22 -6.23 20.13
N TYR A 99 2.02 -7.03 19.45
CA TYR A 99 3.06 -7.84 20.10
C TYR A 99 4.16 -6.95 20.67
N GLU A 100 4.69 -6.04 19.86
CA GLU A 100 5.81 -5.18 20.25
C GLU A 100 5.40 -4.11 21.28
N HIS A 101 4.27 -3.42 21.08
CA HIS A 101 3.96 -2.22 21.86
C HIS A 101 2.92 -2.40 22.96
N VAL A 102 2.16 -3.50 22.94
CA VAL A 102 1.14 -3.78 23.98
C VAL A 102 1.54 -4.95 24.86
N LEU A 103 2.02 -6.03 24.24
CA LEU A 103 2.38 -7.26 24.96
C LEU A 103 3.85 -7.32 25.36
N ASP A 104 4.70 -6.46 24.77
CA ASP A 104 6.16 -6.46 24.97
C ASP A 104 6.78 -7.85 24.68
N ILE A 105 6.25 -8.51 23.64
CA ILE A 105 6.70 -9.81 23.16
C ILE A 105 7.45 -9.59 21.85
N ASP A 106 8.58 -10.28 21.67
CA ASP A 106 9.30 -10.28 20.40
C ASP A 106 8.33 -10.63 19.25
N PRO A 107 8.07 -9.69 18.32
CA PRO A 107 7.12 -9.89 17.24
C PRO A 107 7.63 -10.86 16.18
N TYR A 108 8.88 -11.31 16.26
CA TYR A 108 9.46 -12.23 15.29
C TYR A 108 10.00 -13.53 15.95
N PRO A 109 9.64 -14.72 15.44
CA PRO A 109 8.61 -15.01 14.44
C PRO A 109 7.19 -15.02 15.05
N SER A 110 6.19 -14.54 14.31
CA SER A 110 4.80 -14.49 14.76
C SER A 110 3.76 -14.72 13.66
N ILE A 111 2.49 -14.64 14.05
CA ILE A 111 1.35 -14.65 13.13
C ILE A 111 1.43 -13.49 12.13
N ALA A 112 2.13 -12.38 12.47
CA ALA A 112 2.34 -11.27 11.55
C ALA A 112 3.12 -11.72 10.28
N ASP A 113 4.08 -12.62 10.41
CA ASP A 113 4.89 -13.11 9.28
C ASP A 113 4.05 -13.86 8.25
N PHE A 114 3.07 -14.63 8.72
CA PHE A 114 2.12 -15.31 7.84
C PHE A 114 1.33 -14.30 6.99
N PHE A 115 0.91 -13.19 7.60
CA PHE A 115 0.20 -12.13 6.89
C PHE A 115 1.12 -11.34 5.95
N TYR A 116 2.35 -11.04 6.37
CA TYR A 116 3.36 -10.41 5.51
C TYR A 116 3.70 -11.25 4.28
N LEU A 117 3.72 -12.58 4.40
CA LEU A 117 3.92 -13.48 3.27
C LEU A 117 2.67 -13.60 2.40
N SER A 118 1.48 -13.62 3.00
CA SER A 118 0.21 -13.76 2.28
C SER A 118 -0.15 -12.53 1.45
N ALA A 119 0.18 -11.32 1.94
CA ALA A 119 -0.12 -10.06 1.26
C ALA A 119 0.43 -9.97 -0.17
N PRO A 120 1.74 -10.18 -0.45
CA PRO A 120 2.27 -10.13 -1.81
C PRO A 120 1.76 -11.27 -2.70
N ILE A 121 1.47 -12.45 -2.14
CA ILE A 121 0.87 -13.56 -2.90
C ILE A 121 -0.53 -13.16 -3.40
N ALA A 122 -1.37 -12.61 -2.52
CA ALA A 122 -2.69 -12.12 -2.91
C ALA A 122 -2.60 -10.97 -3.92
N MET A 123 -1.63 -10.06 -3.76
CA MET A 123 -1.39 -8.97 -4.72
C MET A 123 -0.99 -9.50 -6.10
N PHE A 124 -0.15 -10.52 -6.15
CA PHE A 124 0.27 -11.15 -7.40
C PHE A 124 -0.91 -11.82 -8.12
N ILE A 125 -1.77 -12.53 -7.38
CA ILE A 125 -3.00 -13.12 -7.92
C ILE A 125 -3.94 -12.03 -8.47
N SER A 126 -4.09 -10.92 -7.73
CA SER A 126 -4.86 -9.75 -8.18
C SER A 126 -4.36 -9.23 -9.53
N LEU A 127 -3.04 -9.12 -9.70
CA LEU A 127 -2.40 -8.66 -10.92
C LEU A 127 -2.63 -9.61 -12.12
N ILE A 128 -2.57 -10.93 -11.89
CA ILE A 128 -2.88 -11.93 -12.92
C ILE A 128 -4.31 -11.76 -13.44
N PHE A 129 -5.29 -11.63 -12.54
CA PHE A 129 -6.69 -11.44 -12.91
C PHE A 129 -6.94 -10.08 -13.57
N PHE A 130 -6.18 -9.06 -13.20
CA PHE A 130 -6.23 -7.77 -13.86
C PHE A 130 -5.85 -7.91 -15.34
N PHE A 131 -4.66 -8.46 -15.63
CA PHE A 131 -4.19 -8.60 -17.01
C PHE A 131 -5.03 -9.57 -17.85
N LYS A 132 -5.47 -10.69 -17.28
CA LYS A 132 -6.33 -11.65 -17.99
C LYS A 132 -7.63 -11.05 -18.51
N THR A 133 -8.12 -9.99 -17.86
CA THR A 133 -9.39 -9.34 -18.27
C THR A 133 -9.18 -8.38 -19.46
N HIS A 134 -7.94 -8.00 -19.76
CA HIS A 134 -7.59 -7.01 -20.79
C HIS A 134 -6.85 -7.58 -22.02
N THR A 135 -6.49 -8.86 -22.00
CA THR A 135 -6.02 -9.64 -23.15
C THR A 135 -7.16 -10.45 -23.74
#